data_AF-D7LMC0-F1
#
_entry.id   AF-D7LMC0-F1
#
_cell.length_a   1.000
_cell.length_b   1.000
_cell.length_c   1.000
_cell.angle_alpha   90.00
_cell.angle_beta   90.00
_cell.angle_gamma   90.00
#
_symmetry.space_group_name_H-M   'P 1'
#
loop_
_entity.id
_entity.type
_entity.pdbx_description
1 polymer ?
#
loop_
_entity_poly.entity_id
_entity_poly.type
_entity_poly.pdbx_seq_one_letter_code
_entity_poly.pdbx_strand_id
1 'polypeptide(L)' 'MITEEQNELIESAAEMLYGMIHARYILTCNRLNSIFIKYNKYDFGRCPKVYCRGQPC' A
#
# COMPACT_ATOMS: atom_id res chain seq x y z
N MET A 1 6.59 -29.11 15.01
CA MET A 1 5.56 -28.11 14.65
C MET A 1 6.13 -26.76 14.98
N ILE A 2 5.91 -25.76 14.12
CA ILE A 2 6.25 -24.38 14.42
C ILE A 2 5.32 -23.92 15.55
N THR A 3 5.84 -23.18 16.55
CA THR A 3 5.02 -22.65 17.63
C THR A 3 4.19 -21.46 17.15
N GLU A 4 3.12 -21.10 17.87
CA GLU A 4 2.28 -19.95 17.51
C GLU A 4 3.11 -18.65 17.47
N GLU A 5 3.97 -18.45 18.48
CA GLU A 5 4.90 -17.31 18.53
C GLU A 5 5.84 -17.27 17.32
N GLN A 6 6.33 -18.43 16.88
CA GLN A 6 7.17 -18.49 15.67
C GLN A 6 6.36 -18.19 14.40
N ASN A 7 5.08 -18.56 14.33
CA ASN A 7 4.20 -18.20 13.22
C ASN A 7 3.95 -16.68 13.19
N GLU A 8 3.63 -16.06 14.32
CA GLU A 8 3.44 -14.59 14.41
C GLU A 8 4.67 -13.82 13.95
N LEU A 9 5.87 -14.28 14.35
CA LEU A 9 7.14 -13.69 13.89
C LEU A 9 7.33 -13.82 12.37
N ILE A 10 6.98 -14.99 11.80
CA ILE A 10 7.05 -15.21 10.35
C ILE A 10 6.06 -14.31 9.62
N GLU A 11 4.82 -14.18 10.11
CA GLU A 11 3.80 -13.33 9.49
C GLU A 11 4.19 -11.85 9.49
N SER A 12 4.67 -11.34 10.63
CA SER A 12 5.16 -9.96 10.73
C SER A 12 6.35 -9.69 9.81
N ALA A 13 7.30 -10.63 9.74
CA ALA A 13 8.43 -10.52 8.83
C ALA A 13 7.99 -10.57 7.35
N ALA A 14 7.03 -11.42 7.02
CA ALA A 14 6.48 -11.55 5.67
C ALA A 14 5.72 -10.28 5.25
N GLU A 15 4.94 -9.68 6.14
CA GLU A 15 4.25 -8.40 5.90
C GLU A 15 5.26 -7.28 5.62
N MET A 16 6.30 -7.16 6.45
CA MET A 16 7.35 -6.17 6.24
C MET A 16 8.09 -6.38 4.92
N LEU A 17 8.46 -7.63 4.60
CA LEU A 17 9.12 -7.98 3.35
C LEU A 17 8.23 -7.66 2.14
N TYR A 18 6.95 -8.00 2.20
CA TYR A 18 5.99 -7.63 1.18
C TYR A 18 5.91 -6.11 1.01
N GLY A 19 5.85 -5.35 2.10
CA GLY A 19 5.86 -3.88 2.06
C GLY A 19 7.10 -3.31 1.37
N MET A 20 8.29 -3.84 1.68
CA MET A 20 9.55 -3.42 1.06
C MET A 20 9.60 -3.73 -0.45
N ILE A 21 9.14 -4.91 -0.86
CA ILE A 21 9.05 -5.29 -2.27
C ILE A 21 8.00 -4.42 -2.98
N HIS A 22 6.84 -4.23 -2.35
CA HIS A 22 5.72 -3.48 -2.90
C HIS A 22 6.10 -2.01 -3.13
N ALA A 23 6.86 -1.39 -2.22
CA ALA A 23 7.36 -0.02 -2.37
C ALA A 23 8.19 0.19 -3.65
N ARG A 24 8.96 -0.83 -4.08
CA ARG A 24 9.69 -0.80 -5.36
C ARG A 24 8.78 -1.16 -6.54
N TYR A 25 7.89 -2.11 -6.34
CA TYR A 25 6.98 -2.62 -7.36
C TYR A 25 6.03 -1.56 -7.92
N ILE A 26 5.50 -0.67 -7.07
CA ILE A 26 4.59 0.41 -7.50
C ILE A 26 5.25 1.42 -8.44
N LEU A 27 6.59 1.49 -8.46
CA LEU A 27 7.35 2.38 -9.34
C LEU A 27 7.58 1.78 -10.75
N THR A 28 7.21 0.52 -10.98
CA THR A 28 7.27 -0.06 -12.32
C THR A 28 6.18 0.52 -13.21
N CYS A 29 6.44 0.75 -14.51
CA CYS A 29 5.50 1.42 -15.42
C CYS A 29 4.08 0.81 -15.38
N ASN A 30 4.00 -0.52 -15.42
CA ASN A 30 2.71 -1.23 -15.45
C ASN A 30 1.93 -1.04 -14.14
N ARG A 31 2.60 -1.02 -12.99
CA ARG A 31 1.92 -0.86 -11.71
C ARG A 31 1.68 0.58 -11.31
N LEU A 32 2.53 1.50 -11.73
CA LEU A 32 2.27 2.92 -11.58
C LEU A 32 0.92 3.30 -12.20
N ASN A 33 0.60 2.77 -13.39
CA ASN A 33 -0.71 2.95 -14.01
C ASN A 33 -1.86 2.39 -13.16
N SER A 34 -1.68 1.22 -12.55
CA SER A 34 -2.71 0.64 -11.67
C SER A 34 -2.94 1.46 -10.40
N ILE A 35 -1.88 2.02 -9.82
CA ILE A 35 -1.96 2.92 -8.66
C ILE A 35 -2.61 4.25 -9.07
N PHE A 36 -2.29 4.78 -10.25
CA PHE A 36 -2.94 5.98 -10.79
C PHE A 36 -4.45 5.80 -10.99
N ILE A 37 -4.90 4.62 -11.43
CA ILE A 37 -6.33 4.32 -11.53
C ILE A 37 -7.00 4.36 -10.14
N LYS A 38 -6.35 3.78 -9.11
CA LYS A 38 -6.85 3.82 -7.73
C LYS A 38 -6.89 5.25 -7.16
N TYR A 39 -5.85 6.04 -7.44
CA TYR A 39 -5.78 7.46 -7.09
C TYR A 39 -6.98 8.24 -7.64
N ASN A 40 -7.28 8.09 -8.94
CA ASN A 40 -8.41 8.77 -9.57
C ASN A 40 -9.78 8.27 -9.08
N LYS A 41 -9.84 7.03 -8.58
CA LYS A 41 -11.04 6.46 -7.95
C LYS A 41 -11.24 6.89 -6.50
N TYR A 42 -10.31 7.64 -5.92
CA TYR A 42 -10.30 8.04 -4.51
C TYR A 42 -10.14 6.88 -3.53
N ASP A 43 -9.54 5.75 -3.96
CA ASP A 43 -9.36 4.57 -3.12
C ASP A 43 -8.40 4.83 -1.94
N PHE A 44 -7.49 5.80 -2.08
CA PHE A 44 -6.59 6.27 -1.01
C PHE A 44 -7.18 7.46 -0.22
N GLY A 45 -8.43 7.81 -0.48
CA GLY A 45 -9.12 8.91 0.15
C GLY A 45 -8.93 10.25 -0.56
N ARG A 46 -9.24 11.31 0.17
CA ARG A 46 -9.22 12.70 -0.29
C ARG A 46 -8.52 13.58 0.72
N CYS A 47 -7.96 14.67 0.24
CA CYS A 47 -7.31 15.64 1.10
C CYS A 47 -8.30 16.18 2.15
N PRO A 48 -7.98 16.11 3.45
CA PRO A 48 -8.90 16.55 4.51
C PRO A 48 -9.01 18.08 4.61
N LYS A 49 -8.12 18.83 3.95
CA LYS A 49 -8.16 20.29 3.96
C LYS A 49 -9.37 20.79 3.18
N VAL A 50 -10.18 21.63 3.83
CA VAL A 50 -11.41 22.23 3.25
C VAL A 50 -11.12 22.92 1.91
N TYR A 51 -10.03 23.68 1.82
CA TYR A 51 -9.68 24.42 0.60
C TYR A 51 -9.07 23.56 -0.52
N CYS A 52 -8.79 22.27 -0.29
CA CYS A 52 -8.34 21.35 -1.34
C CYS A 52 -9.48 20.76 -2.16
N ARG A 53 -10.74 21.10 -1.86
CA ARG A 53 -11.93 20.74 -2.67
C ARG A 53 -12.03 19.23 -2.98
N GLY A 54 -11.60 18.39 -2.05
CA GLY A 54 -11.67 16.94 -2.21
C GLY A 54 -10.67 16.36 -3.20
N GLN A 55 -9.53 17.03 -3.43
CA GLN A 55 -8.40 16.49 -4.19
C GLN A 55 -8.09 15.03 -3.78
N PRO A 56 -7.96 14.07 -4.73
CA PRO A 56 -7.55 12.71 -4.40
C PRO A 56 -6.17 12.67 -3.72
N CYS A 57 -6.01 11.74 -2.78
CA CYS A 57 -4.75 11.47 -2.06
C CYS A 57 -3.96 10.33 -2.68
#